data_AF-A0A662EH67-F1
#
_entry.id   AF-A0A662EH67-F1
#
_cell.length_a   1.000
_cell.length_b   1.000
_cell.length_c   1.000
_cell.angle_alpha   90.00
_cell.angle_beta   90.00
_cell.angle_gamma   90.00
#
_symmetry.space_group_name_H-M   'P 1'
#
loop_
_entity.id
_entity.type
_entity.pdbx_description
1 polymer ?
#
loop_
_entity_poly.entity_id
_entity_poly.type
_entity_poly.pdbx_seq_one_letter_code
_entity_poly.pdbx_strand_id
1 'polypeptide(L)'
;MATRRPRKTDIPQEHAGGLRKHLEACLSFWRLEKLAPEIEIRLSTRMTRTIGSANPVKNRISLAVWLFDQPQAIIDEVLCHEAAHLAVHHLHGPGLRPHGREWQALMRLAGLTPRVRIPLPNPPPVARPRRRRRRSRLHQVAAALVRW
;
A
#
# COMPACT_ATOMS: atom_id res chain seq x y z
N MET A 1 14.88 -27.13 12.39
CA MET A 1 14.02 -26.17 11.64
C MET A 1 14.91 -25.07 11.08
N ALA A 2 15.07 -24.98 9.75
CA ALA A 2 15.88 -23.93 9.13
C ALA A 2 15.08 -22.61 9.09
N THR A 3 15.53 -21.60 9.83
CA THR A 3 14.94 -20.26 9.82
C THR A 3 15.23 -19.58 8.49
N ARG A 4 14.20 -19.34 7.69
CA ARG A 4 14.31 -18.64 6.40
C ARG A 4 14.82 -17.21 6.63
N ARG A 5 15.86 -16.79 5.90
CA ARG A 5 16.37 -15.41 5.94
C ARG A 5 15.27 -14.44 5.48
N PRO A 6 15.00 -13.35 6.21
CA PRO A 6 13.94 -12.41 5.84
C PRO A 6 14.28 -11.70 4.53
N ARG A 7 13.29 -11.60 3.64
CA ARG A 7 13.40 -10.81 2.40
C ARG A 7 13.21 -9.34 2.72
N LYS A 8 13.70 -8.47 1.84
CA LYS A 8 13.54 -7.00 1.93
C LYS A 8 12.08 -6.50 1.89
N THR A 9 11.13 -7.40 1.67
CA THR A 9 9.68 -7.15 1.62
C THR A 9 8.95 -7.77 2.81
N ASP A 10 9.64 -8.56 3.62
CA ASP A 10 9.07 -9.14 4.82
C ASP A 10 8.94 -8.00 5.86
N ILE A 11 7.82 -7.98 6.59
CA ILE A 11 7.59 -6.99 7.64
C ILE A 11 8.59 -7.27 8.77
N PRO A 12 9.37 -6.27 9.23
CA PRO A 12 10.24 -6.48 10.38
C PRO A 12 9.42 -6.98 11.59
N GLN A 13 9.95 -7.97 12.31
CA GLN A 13 9.19 -8.69 13.33
C GLN A 13 8.73 -7.75 14.44
N GLU A 14 9.52 -6.73 14.75
CA GLU A 14 9.23 -5.66 15.71
C GLU A 14 8.00 -4.82 15.32
N HIS A 15 7.69 -4.70 14.02
CA HIS A 15 6.54 -3.94 13.53
C HIS A 15 5.33 -4.83 13.24
N ALA A 16 5.51 -6.11 12.94
CA ALA A 16 4.44 -7.01 12.53
C ALA A 16 3.30 -7.09 13.56
N GLY A 17 3.63 -7.20 14.85
CA GLY A 17 2.65 -7.22 15.93
C GLY A 17 1.90 -5.89 16.07
N GLY A 18 2.63 -4.76 16.01
CA GLY A 18 2.05 -3.42 16.11
C GLY A 18 1.08 -3.11 14.97
N LEU A 19 1.47 -3.41 13.73
CA LEU A 19 0.62 -3.23 12.56
C LEU A 19 -0.65 -4.09 12.63
N ARG A 20 -0.53 -5.36 13.04
CA ARG A 20 -1.70 -6.24 13.16
C ARG A 20 -2.68 -5.72 14.22
N LYS A 21 -2.17 -5.38 15.40
CA LYS A 21 -2.98 -4.83 16.51
C LYS A 21 -3.69 -3.54 16.10
N HIS A 22 -2.99 -2.64 15.40
CA HIS A 22 -3.58 -1.38 14.96
C HIS A 22 -4.61 -1.56 13.84
N LEU A 23 -4.37 -2.48 12.89
CA LEU A 23 -5.37 -2.87 11.90
C LEU A 23 -6.65 -3.38 12.55
N GLU A 24 -6.53 -4.28 13.54
CA GLU A 24 -7.67 -4.80 14.30
C GLU A 24 -8.45 -3.70 15.02
N ALA A 25 -7.73 -2.75 15.65
CA ALA A 25 -8.35 -1.59 16.28
C ALA A 25 -9.14 -0.74 15.28
N CYS A 26 -8.55 -0.41 14.12
CA CYS A 26 -9.24 0.31 13.05
C CYS A 26 -10.51 -0.42 12.58
N LEU A 27 -10.43 -1.73 12.35
CA LEU A 27 -11.58 -2.53 11.92
C LEU A 27 -12.67 -2.63 12.98
N SER A 28 -12.31 -2.63 14.27
CA SER A 28 -13.30 -2.68 15.35
C SER A 28 -14.15 -1.42 15.43
N PHE A 29 -13.60 -0.23 15.14
CA PHE A 29 -14.40 0.99 14.99
C PHE A 29 -15.50 0.87 13.93
N TRP A 30 -15.32 -0.02 12.95
CA TRP A 30 -16.24 -0.23 11.83
C TRP A 30 -17.02 -1.55 11.94
N ARG A 31 -16.86 -2.30 13.04
CA ARG A 31 -17.48 -3.62 13.28
C ARG A 31 -17.13 -4.66 12.19
N LEU A 32 -15.88 -4.62 11.74
CA LEU A 32 -15.33 -5.48 10.69
C LEU A 32 -14.17 -6.34 11.21
N GLU A 33 -14.19 -6.73 12.48
CA GLU A 33 -13.11 -7.50 13.13
C GLU A 33 -12.82 -8.81 12.40
N LYS A 34 -13.85 -9.45 11.85
CA LYS A 34 -13.74 -10.69 11.08
C LYS A 34 -12.89 -10.55 9.81
N LEU A 35 -12.72 -9.33 9.30
CA LEU A 35 -11.91 -9.06 8.12
C LEU A 35 -10.40 -9.07 8.42
N ALA A 36 -10.01 -8.82 9.67
CA ALA A 36 -8.61 -8.73 10.08
C ALA A 36 -7.73 -9.90 9.60
N PRO A 37 -8.10 -11.19 9.81
CA PRO A 37 -7.29 -12.33 9.36
C PRO A 37 -7.18 -12.44 7.83
N GLU A 38 -8.13 -11.91 7.08
CA GLU A 38 -8.13 -11.96 5.62
C GLU A 38 -7.24 -10.89 4.99
N ILE A 39 -6.93 -9.84 5.74
CA ILE A 39 -6.10 -8.73 5.24
C ILE A 39 -4.62 -9.11 5.28
N GLU A 40 -4.04 -9.15 4.08
CA GLU A 40 -2.61 -9.25 3.86
C GLU A 40 -1.97 -7.86 3.96
N ILE A 41 -0.99 -7.70 4.86
CA ILE A 41 -0.11 -6.52 4.90
C ILE A 41 1.21 -6.90 4.22
N ARG A 42 1.69 -6.07 3.28
CA ARG A 42 3.00 -6.25 2.62
C ARG A 42 3.83 -4.98 2.67
N LEU A 43 5.15 -5.16 2.62
CA LEU A 43 6.07 -4.05 2.40
C LEU A 43 6.56 -3.97 0.96
N SER A 44 6.78 -2.74 0.50
CA SER A 44 7.30 -2.44 -0.83
C SER A 44 8.49 -1.48 -0.78
N THR A 45 9.61 -1.95 -1.34
CA THR A 45 10.80 -1.11 -1.57
C THR A 45 10.70 -0.26 -2.83
N ARG A 46 9.64 -0.47 -3.64
CA ARG A 46 9.45 0.22 -4.93
C ARG A 46 8.58 1.46 -4.80
N MET A 47 7.88 1.61 -3.69
CA MET A 47 7.05 2.77 -3.38
C MET A 47 7.94 3.94 -2.98
N THR A 48 8.00 4.96 -3.84
CA THR A 48 8.85 6.15 -3.67
C THR A 48 8.07 7.47 -3.72
N ARG A 49 6.80 7.40 -4.13
CA ARG A 49 5.88 8.56 -4.23
C ARG A 49 4.60 8.38 -3.43
N THR A 50 4.30 7.14 -3.06
CA THR A 50 3.14 6.75 -2.26
C THR A 50 3.65 6.08 -0.99
N ILE A 51 2.96 6.32 0.12
CA ILE A 51 3.32 5.80 1.43
C ILE A 51 2.55 4.51 1.76
N GLY A 52 1.31 4.41 1.28
CA GLY A 52 0.42 3.27 1.37
C GLY A 52 -0.33 3.05 0.05
N SER A 53 -0.90 1.85 -0.10
CA SER A 53 -1.90 1.56 -1.12
C SER A 53 -2.76 0.35 -0.73
N ALA A 54 -4.06 0.48 -0.93
CA ALA A 54 -5.06 -0.55 -0.79
C ALA A 54 -5.35 -1.30 -2.10
N ASN A 55 -5.51 -2.62 -2.02
CA ASN A 55 -6.12 -3.45 -3.05
C ASN A 55 -7.31 -4.21 -2.44
N PRO A 56 -8.53 -3.66 -2.53
CA PRO A 56 -9.71 -4.24 -1.89
C PRO A 56 -10.09 -5.62 -2.42
N VAL A 57 -9.94 -5.86 -3.74
CA VAL A 57 -10.25 -7.15 -4.37
C VAL A 57 -9.38 -8.29 -3.81
N LYS A 58 -8.15 -7.98 -3.40
CA LYS A 58 -7.19 -8.96 -2.87
C LYS A 58 -7.05 -8.91 -1.35
N ASN A 59 -7.89 -8.12 -0.65
CA ASN A 59 -7.74 -7.83 0.78
C ASN A 59 -6.30 -7.50 1.16
N ARG A 60 -5.64 -6.58 0.41
CA ARG A 60 -4.23 -6.30 0.62
C ARG A 60 -3.94 -4.84 0.86
N ILE A 61 -3.15 -4.58 1.90
CA ILE A 61 -2.50 -3.30 2.16
C ILE A 61 -1.02 -3.43 1.82
N SER A 62 -0.49 -2.48 1.05
CA SER A 62 0.93 -2.39 0.76
C SER A 62 1.48 -1.09 1.33
N LEU A 63 2.49 -1.19 2.18
CA LEU A 63 3.15 -0.06 2.83
C LEU A 63 4.55 0.13 2.25
N ALA A 64 5.00 1.38 2.12
CA ALA A 64 6.37 1.65 1.73
C ALA A 64 7.33 1.29 2.88
N VAL A 65 8.48 0.69 2.57
CA VAL A 65 9.46 0.32 3.62
C VAL A 65 9.96 1.54 4.41
N TRP A 66 10.10 2.71 3.76
CA TRP A 66 10.52 3.94 4.42
C TRP A 66 9.44 4.58 5.32
N LEU A 67 8.21 4.02 5.36
CA LEU A 67 7.18 4.46 6.31
C LEU A 67 7.65 4.25 7.76
N PHE A 68 8.47 3.23 8.02
CA PHE A 68 8.96 2.95 9.38
C PHE A 68 10.02 3.94 9.87
N ASP A 69 10.48 4.85 9.00
CA ASP A 69 11.30 5.99 9.41
C ASP A 69 10.44 7.15 9.95
N GLN A 70 9.11 7.05 9.89
CA GLN A 70 8.19 8.08 10.39
C GLN A 70 7.80 7.85 11.86
N PRO A 71 7.34 8.88 12.58
CA PRO A 71 6.69 8.71 13.88
C PRO A 71 5.55 7.69 13.83
N GLN A 72 5.39 6.91 14.91
CA GLN A 72 4.37 5.85 15.00
C GLN A 72 2.96 6.33 14.62
N ALA A 73 2.58 7.55 15.03
CA ALA A 73 1.30 8.15 14.68
C ALA A 73 1.03 8.23 13.16
N ILE A 74 2.08 8.43 12.34
CA ILE A 74 1.95 8.46 10.88
C ILE A 74 1.80 7.05 10.33
N ILE A 75 2.53 6.07 10.89
CA ILE A 75 2.38 4.66 10.53
C ILE A 75 0.95 4.21 10.78
N ASP A 76 0.43 4.58 11.94
CA ASP A 76 -0.93 4.26 12.39
C ASP A 76 -2.00 4.96 11.51
N GLU A 77 -1.83 6.24 11.20
CA GLU A 77 -2.75 6.99 10.33
C GLU A 77 -2.76 6.42 8.91
N VAL A 78 -1.59 6.10 8.34
CA VAL A 78 -1.48 5.49 7.00
C VAL A 78 -2.13 4.11 6.98
N LEU A 79 -1.88 3.27 7.98
CA LEU A 79 -2.48 1.93 8.02
C LEU A 79 -4.02 2.01 8.11
N CYS A 80 -4.54 2.89 8.97
CA CYS A 80 -5.99 3.08 9.09
C CYS A 80 -6.60 3.66 7.80
N HIS A 81 -5.90 4.59 7.14
CA HIS A 81 -6.31 5.16 5.86
C HIS A 81 -6.46 4.09 4.78
N GLU A 82 -5.48 3.19 4.65
CA GLU A 82 -5.54 2.09 3.68
C GLU A 82 -6.61 1.05 4.08
N ALA A 83 -6.73 0.73 5.37
CA ALA A 83 -7.77 -0.18 5.87
C ALA A 83 -9.18 0.36 5.61
N ALA A 84 -9.39 1.67 5.69
CA ALA A 84 -10.68 2.29 5.39
C ALA A 84 -11.08 2.12 3.91
N HIS A 85 -10.14 2.08 2.96
CA HIS A 85 -10.46 1.73 1.56
C HIS A 85 -10.94 0.29 1.41
N LEU A 86 -10.35 -0.65 2.16
CA LEU A 86 -10.80 -2.04 2.18
C LEU A 86 -12.19 -2.15 2.82
N ALA A 87 -12.39 -1.49 3.97
CA ALA A 87 -13.66 -1.50 4.69
C ALA A 87 -14.81 -0.92 3.84
N VAL A 88 -14.59 0.21 3.15
CA VAL A 88 -15.60 0.78 2.23
C VAL A 88 -16.00 -0.23 1.16
N HIS A 89 -15.02 -0.92 0.56
CA HIS A 89 -15.31 -1.92 -0.45
C HIS A 89 -16.08 -3.13 0.10
N HIS A 90 -15.78 -3.57 1.33
CA HIS A 90 -16.52 -4.67 1.98
C HIS A 90 -17.96 -4.27 2.33
N LEU A 91 -18.16 -3.03 2.77
CA LEU A 91 -19.49 -2.54 3.19
C LEU A 91 -20.39 -2.17 1.99
N HIS A 92 -19.80 -1.69 0.90
CA HIS A 92 -20.57 -1.06 -0.19
C HIS A 92 -20.28 -1.63 -1.58
N GLY A 93 -19.32 -2.55 -1.71
CA GLY A 93 -18.89 -3.09 -3.00
C GLY A 93 -17.96 -2.16 -3.78
N PRO A 94 -17.62 -2.53 -5.04
CA PRO A 94 -16.72 -1.77 -5.88
C PRO A 94 -17.37 -0.48 -6.44
N GLY A 95 -16.54 0.42 -6.95
CA GLY A 95 -17.01 1.58 -7.74
C GLY A 95 -17.28 2.86 -6.95
N LEU A 96 -17.13 2.85 -5.62
CA LEU A 96 -17.18 4.08 -4.83
C LEU A 96 -15.96 4.97 -5.08
N ARG A 97 -16.20 6.29 -4.94
CA ARG A 97 -15.15 7.30 -5.08
C ARG A 97 -14.10 7.11 -3.98
N PRO A 98 -12.80 7.03 -4.34
CA PRO A 98 -11.73 7.08 -3.35
C PRO A 98 -11.88 8.33 -2.48
N HIS A 99 -11.74 8.17 -1.17
CA HIS A 99 -11.86 9.27 -0.20
C HIS A 99 -13.23 9.98 -0.20
N GLY A 100 -14.28 9.31 -0.71
CA GLY A 100 -15.66 9.76 -0.67
C GLY A 100 -16.27 9.77 0.73
N ARG A 101 -17.56 10.14 0.84
CA ARG A 101 -18.25 10.33 2.13
C ARG A 101 -18.18 9.09 3.03
N GLU A 102 -18.27 7.89 2.45
CA GLU A 102 -18.19 6.60 3.16
C GLU A 102 -16.80 6.44 3.80
N TRP A 103 -15.74 6.65 3.02
CA TRP A 103 -14.37 6.61 3.52
C TRP A 103 -14.13 7.65 4.62
N GLN A 104 -14.60 8.88 4.41
CA GLN A 104 -14.43 9.93 5.41
C GLN A 104 -15.21 9.63 6.70
N ALA A 105 -16.37 8.98 6.60
CA ALA A 105 -17.14 8.56 7.77
C ALA A 105 -16.37 7.51 8.58
N LEU A 106 -15.76 6.52 7.92
CA LEU A 106 -14.92 5.51 8.58
C LEU A 106 -13.71 6.15 9.28
N MET A 107 -13.02 7.08 8.62
CA MET A 107 -11.90 7.80 9.25
C MET A 107 -12.34 8.54 10.52
N ARG A 108 -13.49 9.24 10.48
CA ARG A 108 -14.01 9.95 11.66
C ARG A 108 -14.42 8.99 12.77
N LEU A 109 -15.01 7.84 12.44
CA LEU A 109 -15.33 6.79 13.43
C LEU A 109 -14.09 6.24 14.11
N ALA A 110 -12.96 6.18 13.40
CA ALA A 110 -11.66 5.81 13.96
C ALA A 110 -10.95 6.96 14.69
N GLY A 111 -11.61 8.11 14.90
CA GLY A 111 -11.04 9.28 15.56
C GLY A 111 -10.01 10.06 14.73
N LEU A 112 -9.93 9.79 13.42
CA LEU A 112 -8.97 10.41 12.52
C LEU A 112 -9.62 11.51 11.67
N THR A 113 -8.85 12.57 11.40
CA THR A 113 -9.24 13.57 10.40
C THR A 113 -9.13 12.95 9.01
N PRO A 114 -10.15 13.03 8.14
CA PRO A 114 -10.16 12.41 6.82
C PRO A 114 -9.30 13.20 5.82
N ARG A 115 -8.00 13.32 6.07
CA ARG A 115 -7.05 14.01 5.20
C ARG A 115 -6.46 13.04 4.19
N VAL A 116 -6.38 13.46 2.92
CA VAL A 116 -5.78 12.65 1.85
C VAL A 116 -4.25 12.78 1.83
N ARG A 117 -3.74 13.95 2.25
CA ARG A 117 -2.30 14.22 2.34
C ARG A 117 -1.89 14.18 3.82
N ILE A 118 -1.08 13.19 4.16
CA ILE A 118 -0.48 13.05 5.48
C ILE A 118 0.88 13.75 5.45
N PRO A 119 1.13 14.78 6.29
CA PRO A 119 2.42 15.44 6.37
C PRO A 119 3.52 14.47 6.80
N LEU A 120 4.66 14.51 6.12
CA LEU A 120 5.79 13.63 6.40
C LEU A 120 6.94 14.46 6.96
N PRO A 121 7.27 14.35 8.26
CA PRO A 121 8.40 15.06 8.84
C PRO A 121 9.73 14.55 8.27
N ASN A 122 9.80 13.25 7.95
CA ASN A 122 10.95 12.65 7.31
C ASN A 122 10.64 12.44 5.82
N PRO A 123 11.27 13.17 4.89
CA PRO A 123 10.95 13.05 3.48
C PRO A 123 11.31 11.65 2.96
N PRO A 124 10.57 11.12 1.98
CA PRO A 124 10.88 9.83 1.39
C PRO A 124 12.27 9.87 0.74
N PRO A 125 12.98 8.73 0.69
CA PRO A 125 14.25 8.64 -0.02
C PRO A 125 14.04 9.04 -1.48
N VAL A 126 14.85 10.00 -1.96
CA VAL A 126 14.73 10.55 -3.31
C VAL A 126 14.83 9.42 -4.32
N ALA A 127 13.80 9.24 -5.15
CA ALA A 127 13.82 8.24 -6.21
C ALA A 127 14.97 8.55 -7.16
N ARG A 128 15.98 7.67 -7.24
CA ARG A 128 17.00 7.76 -8.29
C ARG A 128 16.27 7.81 -9.64
N PRO A 129 16.53 8.80 -10.50
CA PRO A 129 15.86 8.88 -11.80
C PRO A 129 16.08 7.56 -12.53
N ARG A 130 14.97 6.93 -12.95
CA ARG A 130 15.04 5.70 -13.76
C ARG A 130 15.85 6.04 -14.99
N ARG A 131 17.06 5.46 -15.15
CA ARG A 131 17.78 5.47 -16.43
C ARG A 131 16.81 4.91 -17.46
N ARG A 132 16.31 5.78 -18.34
CA ARG A 132 15.43 5.40 -19.43
C ARG A 132 16.25 4.45 -20.31
N ARG A 133 16.06 3.13 -20.17
CA ARG A 133 16.61 2.18 -21.14
C ARG A 133 15.95 2.52 -22.47
N ARG A 134 16.64 3.24 -23.35
CA ARG A 134 16.28 3.34 -24.77
C ARG A 134 16.23 1.91 -25.27
N ARG A 135 15.03 1.41 -25.57
CA ARG A 135 14.88 0.23 -26.42
C ARG A 135 15.24 0.70 -27.83
N SER A 136 16.49 0.55 -28.24
CA SER A 136 16.83 0.55 -29.67
C SER A 136 16.16 -0.67 -30.28
N ARG A 137 15.07 -0.46 -31.03
CA ARG A 137 14.61 -1.45 -32.01
C ARG A 137 15.59 -1.42 -33.16
N LEU A 138 16.52 -2.36 -33.20
CA LEU A 138 17.13 -2.76 -34.46
C LEU A 138 16.07 -3.63 -35.16
N HIS A 139 15.36 -3.08 -36.14
CA HIS A 139 14.69 -3.92 -37.12
C HIS A 139 15.78 -4.42 -38.07
N GLN A 140 16.13 -5.70 -37.96
CA GLN A 140 16.79 -6.40 -39.04
C GLN A 140 15.73 -6.61 -40.13
N VAL A 141 15.88 -5.91 -41.25
CA VAL A 141 15.13 -6.25 -42.46
C VAL A 141 16.01 -7.25 -43.21
N ALA A 142 15.60 -8.52 -43.16
CA ALA A 142 16.21 -9.56 -43.97
C ALA A 142 15.76 -9.38 -45.44
N ALA A 143 16.73 -9.42 -46.33
CA ALA A 143 16.55 -9.35 -47.78
C ALA A 143 15.76 -10.55 -48.31
N ALA A 144 14.92 -10.31 -49.31
CA ALA A 144 14.55 -11.32 -50.29
C ALA A 144 14.43 -10.67 -51.68
N LEU A 145 15.23 -11.21 -52.59
CA LEU A 145 15.35 -10.94 -54.01
C LEU A 145 14.19 -11.57 -54.82
N VAL A 146 14.19 -11.24 -56.12
CA VAL A 146 13.55 -11.93 -57.28
C VAL A 146 12.16 -11.35 -57.65
N ARG A 147 12.07 -10.49 -58.69
CA ARG A 147 11.79 -10.78 -60.13
C ARG A 147 10.49 -11.60 -60.27
N TRP A 148 9.44 -11.19 -60.97
CA TRP A 148 9.31 -10.46 -62.24
C TRP A 148 8.10 -9.52 -62.19
#